data_AF-A0A7Y8PRE2-F1
#
_entry.id   AF-A0A7Y8PRE2-F1
#
_cell.length_a   1.000
_cell.length_b   1.000
_cell.length_c   1.000
_cell.angle_alpha   90.00
_cell.angle_beta   90.00
_cell.angle_gamma   90.00
#
_symmetry.space_group_name_H-M   'P 1'
#
loop_
_entity.id
_entity.type
_entity.pdbx_description
1 polymer ?
#
loop_
_entity_poly.entity_id
_entity_poly.type
_entity_poly.pdbx_seq_one_letter_code
_entity_poly.pdbx_strand_id
1 'polypeptide(L)' 'MTELEAFETIARKVHSDGQASIMDGIPCPHSVSVLFYIENFLNDLGQCSPVVSALTHDLDIHNRECIEFNGSYGYDD' A
#
# COMPACT_ATOMS: atom_id res chain seq x y z
N MET A 1 -8.02 -20.36 -9.68
CA MET A 1 -7.71 -19.33 -8.68
C MET A 1 -7.05 -20.03 -7.51
N THR A 2 -5.73 -19.89 -7.43
CA THR A 2 -4.93 -20.33 -6.30
C THR A 2 -5.06 -19.34 -5.13
N GLU A 3 -4.63 -19.74 -3.95
CA GLU A 3 -4.60 -18.86 -2.78
C GLU A 3 -3.70 -17.63 -3.02
N LEU A 4 -2.53 -17.82 -3.65
CA LEU A 4 -1.64 -16.74 -4.04
C LEU A 4 -2.31 -15.74 -4.99
N GLU A 5 -3.00 -16.22 -6.03
CA GLU A 5 -3.74 -15.37 -6.98
C GLU A 5 -4.86 -14.56 -6.28
N ALA A 6 -5.50 -15.15 -5.25
CA ALA A 6 -6.51 -14.45 -4.46
C ALA A 6 -5.88 -13.31 -3.63
N PHE A 7 -4.75 -13.55 -2.97
CA PHE A 7 -4.02 -12.50 -2.24
C PHE A 7 -3.51 -11.39 -3.16
N GLU A 8 -3.00 -11.74 -4.35
CA GLU A 8 -2.61 -10.75 -5.36
C GLU A 8 -3.80 -9.90 -5.83
N THR A 9 -4.97 -10.51 -5.99
CA THR A 9 -6.20 -9.79 -6.37
C THR A 9 -6.63 -8.81 -5.27
N ILE A 10 -6.59 -9.24 -4.01
CA ILE A 10 -6.89 -8.37 -2.86
C ILE A 10 -5.86 -7.23 -2.77
N ALA A 11 -4.57 -7.52 -2.90
CA ALA A 11 -3.51 -6.53 -2.86
C ALA A 11 -3.69 -5.47 -3.95
N ARG A 12 -4.03 -5.87 -5.19
CA ARG A 12 -4.32 -4.92 -6.28
C ARG A 12 -5.49 -3.99 -5.96
N LYS A 13 -6.55 -4.52 -5.34
CA LYS A 13 -7.71 -3.71 -4.94
C LYS A 13 -7.35 -2.72 -3.84
N VAL A 14 -6.69 -3.17 -2.77
CA VAL A 14 -6.21 -2.32 -1.68
C VAL A 14 -5.26 -1.22 -2.19
N HIS A 15 -4.34 -1.58 -3.07
CA HIS A 15 -3.43 -0.65 -3.72
C HIS A 15 -4.16 0.41 -4.54
N SER A 16 -5.11 0.00 -5.40
CA SER A 16 -5.91 0.91 -6.22
C SER A 16 -6.72 1.89 -5.37
N ASP A 17 -7.31 1.42 -4.27
CA ASP A 17 -8.07 2.26 -3.34
C ASP A 17 -7.16 3.25 -2.59
N GLY A 18 -5.96 2.81 -2.20
CA GLY A 18 -4.95 3.68 -1.61
C GLY A 18 -4.46 4.76 -2.59
N GLN A 19 -4.18 4.39 -3.84
CA GLN A 19 -3.79 5.36 -4.87
C GLN A 19 -4.90 6.40 -5.12
N ALA A 20 -6.16 5.99 -5.17
CA ALA A 20 -7.28 6.94 -5.30
C ALA A 20 -7.31 7.93 -4.12
N SER A 21 -7.14 7.45 -2.89
CA SER A 21 -7.05 8.31 -1.69
C SER A 21 -5.90 9.32 -1.79
N ILE A 22 -4.72 8.87 -2.24
CA ILE A 22 -3.55 9.75 -2.41
C ILE A 22 -3.79 10.80 -3.51
N MET A 23 -4.46 10.45 -4.60
CA MET A 23 -4.85 11.40 -5.66
C MET A 23 -5.79 12.49 -5.13
N ASP A 24 -6.62 12.16 -4.13
CA ASP A 24 -7.47 13.12 -3.43
C ASP A 24 -6.72 13.90 -2.32
N GLY A 25 -5.39 13.71 -2.19
CA GLY A 25 -4.54 14.36 -1.20
C GLY A 25 -4.66 13.79 0.21
N ILE A 26 -5.22 12.58 0.36
CA ILE A 26 -5.49 11.95 1.64
C ILE A 26 -4.52 10.78 1.85
N PRO A 27 -3.60 10.86 2.84
CA PRO A 27 -2.75 9.73 3.22
C PRO A 27 -3.56 8.49 3.60
N CYS A 28 -3.07 7.32 3.20
CA CYS A 28 -3.72 6.03 3.39
C CYS A 28 -2.84 5.01 4.16
N PRO A 29 -2.41 5.32 5.41
CA PRO A 29 -1.51 4.43 6.17
C PRO A 29 -2.13 3.06 6.46
N HIS A 30 -3.46 2.97 6.53
CA HIS A 30 -4.16 1.70 6.71
C HIS A 30 -4.06 0.79 5.49
N SER A 31 -4.20 1.33 4.28
CA SER A 31 -4.05 0.55 3.05
C SER A 31 -2.62 0.01 2.92
N VAL A 32 -1.61 0.84 3.24
CA VAL A 32 -0.20 0.42 3.30
C VAL A 32 -0.01 -0.71 4.32
N SER A 33 -0.58 -0.56 5.53
CA SER A 33 -0.48 -1.58 6.59
C SER A 33 -1.10 -2.93 6.17
N VAL A 34 -2.21 -2.91 5.44
CA VAL A 34 -2.84 -4.14 4.92
C VAL A 34 -1.94 -4.82 3.89
N LEU A 35 -1.29 -4.07 3.00
CA LEU A 35 -0.35 -4.64 2.02
C LEU A 35 0.86 -5.28 2.71
N PHE A 36 1.46 -4.62 3.70
CA PHE A 36 2.52 -5.21 4.52
C PHE A 36 2.07 -6.47 5.27
N TYR A 37 0.84 -6.50 5.78
CA TYR A 37 0.30 -7.69 6.43
C TYR A 37 0.19 -8.87 5.46
N ILE A 38 -0.35 -8.64 4.26
CA ILE A 38 -0.46 -9.69 3.22
C ILE A 38 0.93 -10.18 2.81
N GLU A 39 1.88 -9.27 2.60
CA GLU A 39 3.25 -9.61 2.23
C GLU A 39 3.93 -10.47 3.30
N ASN A 40 3.84 -10.07 4.57
CA ASN A 40 4.42 -10.84 5.67
C ASN A 40 3.75 -12.21 5.83
N PHE A 41 2.43 -12.27 5.72
CA PHE A 41 1.69 -13.54 5.78
C PHE A 41 2.15 -14.50 4.68
N LEU A 42 2.29 -14.03 3.44
CA LEU A 42 2.78 -14.85 2.33
C LEU A 42 4.24 -15.29 2.53
N ASN A 43 5.09 -14.41 3.07
CA ASN A 43 6.48 -14.74 3.40
C ASN A 43 6.57 -15.82 4.49
N ASP A 44 5.72 -15.74 5.52
CA ASP A 44 5.66 -16.74 6.60
C ASP A 44 5.21 -18.12 6.09
N LEU A 45 4.39 -18.15 5.03
CA LEU A 45 3.99 -19.38 4.34
C LEU A 45 5.04 -19.89 3.34
N GLY A 46 6.15 -19.18 3.13
CA GLY A 46 7.15 -19.48 2.11
C GLY A 46 6.65 -19.25 0.68
N GLN A 47 5.60 -18.43 0.51
CA GLN A 47 4.93 -18.13 -0.76
C GLN A 47 5.12 -16.67 -1.16
N CYS A 48 6.37 -16.18 -1.15
CA CYS A 48 6.68 -14.80 -1.53
C CYS A 48 6.03 -14.41 -2.87
N SER A 49 5.26 -13.32 -2.89
CA SER A 49 4.68 -12.77 -4.12
C SER A 49 5.41 -11.48 -4.53
N PRO A 50 6.17 -11.49 -5.64
CA PRO A 50 6.77 -10.26 -6.18
C PRO A 50 5.73 -9.19 -6.53
N VAL A 51 4.51 -9.60 -6.86
CA VAL A 51 3.40 -8.68 -7.15
C VAL A 51 3.00 -7.93 -5.89
N VAL A 52 2.77 -8.64 -4.78
CA VAL A 52 2.41 -7.99 -3.51
C VAL A 52 3.53 -7.07 -3.04
N SER A 53 4.79 -7.52 -3.06
CA SER A 53 5.94 -6.67 -2.68
C SER A 53 6.05 -5.39 -3.50
N ALA A 54 5.84 -5.46 -4.82
CA ALA A 54 5.87 -4.28 -5.67
C ALA A 54 4.74 -3.29 -5.33
N LEU A 55 3.53 -3.80 -5.07
CA LEU A 55 2.38 -2.97 -4.68
C LEU A 55 2.57 -2.35 -3.29
N THR A 56 3.10 -3.09 -2.32
CA THR A 56 3.41 -2.58 -0.98
C THR A 56 4.40 -1.42 -1.08
N HIS A 57 5.51 -1.63 -1.79
CA HIS A 57 6.56 -0.62 -1.94
C HIS A 57 6.08 0.65 -2.65
N ASP A 58 5.33 0.47 -3.74
CA ASP A 58 4.77 1.60 -4.50
C ASP A 58 3.82 2.45 -3.64
N LEU A 59 2.89 1.82 -2.91
CA LEU A 59 1.94 2.57 -2.10
C LEU A 59 2.60 3.24 -0.89
N ASP A 60 3.58 2.59 -0.26
CA ASP A 60 4.32 3.15 0.88
C ASP A 60 5.06 4.44 0.50
N ILE A 61 5.75 4.44 -0.65
CA ILE A 61 6.43 5.62 -1.18
C ILE A 61 5.44 6.77 -1.37
N HIS A 62 4.38 6.56 -2.15
CA HIS A 62 3.42 7.61 -2.47
C HIS A 62 2.67 8.10 -1.22
N ASN A 63 2.37 7.21 -0.27
CA ASN A 63 1.74 7.60 0.99
C ASN A 63 2.66 8.49 1.84
N ARG A 64 3.96 8.18 1.91
CA ARG A 64 4.94 9.04 2.60
C ARG A 64 5.06 10.40 1.94
N GLU A 65 5.16 10.45 0.61
CA GLU A 65 5.19 11.71 -0.15
C GLU A 65 3.93 12.55 0.10
N CYS A 66 2.76 11.92 0.15
CA CYS A 66 1.50 12.58 0.47
C CYS A 66 1.48 13.17 1.89
N ILE A 67 2.01 12.45 2.88
CA ILE A 67 2.16 12.95 4.26
C ILE A 67 3.12 14.15 4.31
N GLU A 68 4.27 14.05 3.64
CA GLU A 68 5.27 15.12 3.59
C GLU A 68 4.71 16.38 2.93
N PHE A 69 4.00 16.22 1.80
CA PHE A 69 3.29 17.31 1.15
C PHE A 69 2.30 17.98 2.12
N ASN A 70 1.41 17.23 2.76
CA ASN A 70 0.44 17.77 3.70
C ASN A 70 1.08 18.42 4.94
N GLY A 71 2.20 17.87 5.43
CA GLY A 71 2.96 18.43 6.54
C GLY A 71 3.68 19.73 6.19
N SER A 72 4.12 19.89 4.94
CA SER A 72 4.78 21.12 4.47
C SER A 72 3.84 22.33 4.38
N TYR A 73 2.53 22.13 4.21
CA TYR A 73 1.53 23.21 4.25
C TYR A 73 1.18 23.66 5.69
N GLY A 74 1.64 22.95 6.72
CA GLY A 74 1.25 23.19 8.12
C GLY A 74 2.16 24.11 8.93
N TYR A 75 3.24 24.65 8.34
CA TYR A 75 4.28 25.41 9.05
C TYR A 75 4.68 26.73 8.39
N ASP A 76 3.73 27.44 7.77
CA ASP A 76 3.94 28.79 7.20
C ASP A 76 3.05 29.87 7.85
N ASP A 77 2.78 29.77 9.17
CA ASP A 77 2.08 30.82 9.96
C ASP A 77 2.87 31.23 11.22
#